data_AF-A0A810KVD8-F1
#
_entry.id   AF-A0A810KVD8-F1
#
_cell.length_a   1.000
_cell.length_b   1.000
_cell.length_c   1.000
_cell.angle_alpha   90.00
_cell.angle_beta   90.00
_cell.angle_gamma   90.00
#
_symmetry.space_group_name_H-M   'P 1'
#
loop_
_entity.id
_entity.type
_entity.pdbx_description
1 polymer ?
#
loop_
_entity_poly.entity_id
_entity_poly.type
_entity_poly.pdbx_seq_one_letter_code
_entity_poly.pdbx_strand_id
1 'polypeptide(L)'
;MVGPAVEGFLASAEATALTGHAPAAVAAAARVIAEFGADEDERPLRIGPGRLGRLLHGGVDADDLDDPALVAFPAVVVAWTRYTARLAELPPAAVEDVTAIATECGEHVGEEHEELSDDELAELLDRYVPELDGADLDPAEAAAVLERRLFAVPATVVELDGEELDLDPSDPDDRRLLIVAEHGSDPDDSDPHVTLHEIVAEQLWRDEPPQAWQAARRLLDAGADRADILHVLGEIAARHVRPAGAEYADAAHAAELDALGR
;
A
#
# COMPACT_ATOMS: atom_id res chain seq x y z
N MET A 1 -18.63 -3.72 17.85
CA MET A 1 -17.52 -4.68 18.04
C MET A 1 -16.28 -4.04 18.67
N VAL A 2 -16.00 -2.76 18.37
CA VAL A 2 -14.90 -1.96 18.94
C VAL A 2 -14.87 -1.97 20.49
N GLY A 3 -15.96 -1.58 21.16
CA GLY A 3 -16.00 -1.48 22.63
C GLY A 3 -15.50 -2.73 23.37
N PRO A 4 -16.07 -3.92 23.11
CA PRO A 4 -15.61 -5.18 23.70
C PRO A 4 -14.15 -5.53 23.37
N ALA A 5 -13.65 -5.18 22.18
CA ALA A 5 -12.26 -5.42 21.79
C ALA A 5 -11.30 -4.57 22.63
N VAL A 6 -11.61 -3.28 22.78
CA VAL A 6 -10.83 -2.34 23.60
C VAL A 6 -10.85 -2.74 25.07
N GLU A 7 -12.02 -3.08 25.62
CA GLU A 7 -12.14 -3.56 27.01
C GLU A 7 -11.31 -4.83 27.26
N GLY A 8 -11.35 -5.79 26.33
CA GLY A 8 -10.55 -7.01 26.39
C GLY A 8 -9.04 -6.74 26.37
N PHE A 9 -8.59 -5.81 25.51
CA PHE A 9 -7.20 -5.38 25.46
C PHE A 9 -6.77 -4.69 26.76
N LEU A 10 -7.56 -3.75 27.28
CA LEU A 10 -7.22 -3.02 28.52
C LEU A 10 -7.15 -3.94 29.75
N ALA A 11 -7.86 -5.06 29.74
CA ALA A 11 -7.79 -6.09 30.78
C ALA A 11 -6.62 -7.07 30.60
N SER A 12 -5.85 -6.96 29.52
CA SER A 12 -4.77 -7.89 29.16
C SER A 12 -3.45 -7.61 29.89
N ALA A 13 -2.57 -8.61 29.91
CA ALA A 13 -1.23 -8.45 30.47
C ALA A 13 -0.39 -7.47 29.63
N GLU A 14 -0.63 -7.44 28.33
CA GLU A 14 0.02 -6.60 27.33
C GLU A 14 -0.26 -5.11 27.57
N ALA A 15 -1.48 -4.75 27.99
CA ALA A 15 -1.85 -3.37 28.31
C ALA A 15 -1.41 -2.93 29.71
N THR A 16 -1.28 -3.86 30.67
CA THR A 16 -1.04 -3.56 32.09
C THR A 16 0.20 -2.68 32.32
N ALA A 17 1.27 -2.90 31.55
CA ALA A 17 2.50 -2.12 31.65
C ALA A 17 2.33 -0.66 31.17
N LEU A 18 1.44 -0.42 30.21
CA LEU A 18 1.20 0.89 29.61
C LEU A 18 0.22 1.73 30.44
N THR A 19 -0.83 1.08 30.98
CA THR A 19 -1.90 1.76 31.72
C THR A 19 -1.45 2.35 33.07
N GLY A 20 -0.29 1.94 33.60
CA GLY A 20 0.23 2.44 34.88
C GLY A 20 0.56 3.93 34.90
N HIS A 21 0.80 4.53 33.73
CA HIS A 21 1.22 5.93 33.59
C HIS A 21 0.16 6.81 32.92
N ALA A 22 -0.55 6.30 31.91
CA ALA A 22 -1.52 7.07 31.13
C ALA A 22 -2.72 6.22 30.65
N PRO A 23 -3.59 5.75 31.56
CA PRO A 23 -4.65 4.80 31.22
C PRO A 23 -5.68 5.34 30.21
N ALA A 24 -5.96 6.65 30.25
CA ALA A 24 -6.88 7.28 29.30
C ALA A 24 -6.28 7.37 27.88
N ALA A 25 -5.00 7.77 27.77
CA ALA A 25 -4.27 7.82 26.51
C ALA A 25 -4.16 6.43 25.85
N VAL A 26 -3.85 5.40 26.66
CA VAL A 26 -3.80 4.01 26.20
C VAL A 26 -5.16 3.54 25.67
N ALA A 27 -6.25 3.92 26.34
CA ALA A 27 -7.60 3.56 25.91
C ALA A 27 -8.02 4.30 24.62
N ALA A 28 -7.63 5.57 24.45
CA ALA A 28 -7.88 6.35 23.25
C ALA A 28 -7.12 5.76 22.04
N ALA A 29 -5.82 5.53 22.18
CA ALA A 29 -5.00 4.87 21.17
C ALA A 29 -5.54 3.49 20.77
N ALA A 30 -5.91 2.67 21.76
CA ALA A 30 -6.48 1.34 21.50
C ALA A 30 -7.84 1.41 20.78
N ARG A 31 -8.62 2.47 21.02
CA ARG A 31 -9.90 2.69 20.33
C ARG A 31 -9.67 3.02 18.85
N VAL A 32 -8.75 3.92 18.54
CA VAL A 32 -8.41 4.25 17.14
C VAL A 32 -7.98 3.00 16.36
N ILE A 33 -7.09 2.16 16.93
CA ILE A 33 -6.67 0.90 16.30
C ILE A 33 -7.87 -0.03 16.03
N ALA A 34 -8.78 -0.14 17.00
CA ALA A 34 -9.95 -1.00 16.89
C ALA A 34 -11.01 -0.45 15.91
N GLU A 35 -11.17 0.88 15.83
CA GLU A 35 -12.06 1.57 14.89
C GLU A 35 -11.55 1.40 13.47
N PHE A 36 -10.26 1.67 13.22
CA PHE A 36 -9.63 1.43 11.92
C PHE A 36 -9.84 -0.01 11.42
N GLY A 37 -9.61 -1.01 12.29
CA GLY A 37 -9.86 -2.41 11.95
C GLY A 37 -11.33 -2.77 11.77
N ALA A 38 -12.26 -2.03 12.40
CA ALA A 38 -13.70 -2.25 12.21
C ALA A 38 -14.20 -1.61 10.91
N ASP A 39 -13.65 -0.45 10.54
CA ASP A 39 -14.04 0.27 9.33
C ASP A 39 -13.51 -0.42 8.05
N GLU A 40 -12.33 -1.03 8.11
CA GLU A 40 -11.78 -1.79 6.98
C GLU A 40 -12.57 -3.07 6.66
N ASP A 41 -12.90 -3.89 7.66
CA ASP A 41 -13.46 -5.24 7.42
C ASP A 41 -14.35 -5.80 8.53
N GLU A 42 -14.85 -4.95 9.44
CA GLU A 42 -15.64 -5.33 10.62
C GLU A 42 -14.88 -6.25 11.62
N ARG A 43 -13.55 -6.35 11.52
CA ARG A 43 -12.72 -7.21 12.38
C ARG A 43 -11.69 -6.40 13.18
N PRO A 44 -12.10 -5.77 14.29
CA PRO A 44 -11.24 -4.90 15.10
C PRO A 44 -10.02 -5.62 15.72
N LEU A 45 -10.05 -6.95 15.82
CA LEU A 45 -8.97 -7.76 16.40
C LEU A 45 -8.03 -8.36 15.36
N ARG A 46 -8.29 -8.19 14.06
CA ARG A 46 -7.39 -8.69 13.01
C ARG A 46 -6.25 -7.68 12.82
N ILE A 47 -5.01 -8.12 12.97
CA ILE A 47 -3.81 -7.32 12.72
C ILE A 47 -2.84 -8.17 11.89
N GLY A 48 -2.24 -7.55 10.88
CA GLY A 48 -1.21 -8.12 10.03
C GLY A 48 -0.33 -7.02 9.43
N PRO A 49 0.79 -7.36 8.79
CA PRO A 49 1.80 -6.41 8.30
C PRO A 49 1.22 -5.28 7.44
N GLY A 50 0.47 -5.61 6.38
CA GLY A 50 -0.11 -4.61 5.48
C GLY A 50 -1.12 -3.68 6.16
N ARG A 51 -1.91 -4.22 7.11
CA ARG A 51 -2.84 -3.41 7.90
C ARG A 51 -2.11 -2.45 8.85
N LEU A 52 -1.02 -2.91 9.48
CA LEU A 52 -0.20 -2.04 10.33
C LEU A 52 0.39 -0.90 9.50
N GLY A 53 0.92 -1.20 8.31
CA GLY A 53 1.40 -0.17 7.39
C GLY A 53 0.33 0.89 7.08
N ARG A 54 -0.90 0.46 6.72
CA ARG A 54 -1.98 1.41 6.42
C ARG A 54 -2.49 2.21 7.62
N LEU A 55 -2.60 1.58 8.78
CA LEU A 55 -2.96 2.29 10.02
C LEU A 55 -1.99 3.45 10.26
N LEU A 56 -0.70 3.24 9.99
CA LEU A 56 0.38 4.13 10.41
C LEU A 56 0.75 5.16 9.33
N HIS A 57 0.44 4.89 8.05
CA HIS A 57 0.68 5.80 6.91
C HIS A 57 -0.57 6.55 6.41
N GLY A 58 -1.57 6.78 7.28
CA GLY A 58 -2.79 7.54 6.90
C GLY A 58 -4.09 7.03 7.52
N GLY A 59 -4.05 5.96 8.32
CA GLY A 59 -5.21 5.43 9.03
C GLY A 59 -5.51 6.07 10.39
N VAL A 60 -4.70 7.03 10.80
CA VAL A 60 -4.87 7.81 12.04
C VAL A 60 -4.73 9.27 11.66
N ASP A 61 -5.83 10.01 11.74
CA ASP A 61 -5.76 11.46 11.62
C ASP A 61 -5.10 12.02 12.88
N ALA A 62 -4.27 13.06 12.75
CA ALA A 62 -3.66 13.72 13.91
C ALA A 62 -4.74 14.28 14.85
N ASP A 63 -5.92 14.61 14.32
CA ASP A 63 -7.07 15.08 15.09
C ASP A 63 -7.77 13.97 15.91
N ASP A 64 -7.52 12.67 15.61
CA ASP A 64 -8.13 11.54 16.33
C ASP A 64 -7.43 11.20 17.66
N LEU A 65 -6.20 11.70 17.85
CA LEU A 65 -5.40 11.45 19.05
C LEU A 65 -4.91 12.77 19.66
N ASP A 66 -5.14 12.96 20.96
CA ASP A 66 -4.49 14.06 21.69
C ASP A 66 -2.99 13.78 21.90
N ASP A 67 -2.18 14.81 22.22
CA ASP A 67 -0.73 14.64 22.43
C ASP A 67 -0.36 13.47 23.36
N PRO A 68 -1.06 13.26 24.50
CA PRO A 68 -0.80 12.10 25.36
C PRO A 68 -1.07 10.75 24.68
N ALA A 69 -2.13 10.64 23.87
CA ALA A 69 -2.45 9.44 23.12
C ALA A 69 -1.47 9.22 21.96
N LEU A 70 -1.06 10.26 21.24
CA LEU A 70 0.00 10.21 20.22
C LEU A 70 1.30 9.66 20.80
N VAL A 71 1.76 10.19 21.95
CA VAL A 71 2.97 9.71 22.63
C VAL A 71 2.84 8.24 23.06
N ALA A 72 1.64 7.81 23.46
CA ALA A 72 1.41 6.42 23.86
C ALA A 72 1.24 5.48 22.65
N PHE A 73 0.87 6.00 21.48
CA PHE A 73 0.37 5.22 20.34
C PHE A 73 1.34 4.12 19.87
N PRO A 74 2.65 4.39 19.66
CA PRO A 74 3.58 3.36 19.18
C PRO A 74 3.64 2.15 20.12
N ALA A 75 3.70 2.40 21.42
CA ALA A 75 3.72 1.35 22.44
C ALA A 75 2.39 0.58 22.50
N VAL A 76 1.27 1.27 22.28
CA VAL A 76 -0.06 0.66 22.25
C VAL A 76 -0.25 -0.21 21.01
N VAL A 77 0.23 0.21 19.84
CA VAL A 77 0.22 -0.61 18.60
C VAL A 77 0.98 -1.91 18.79
N VAL A 78 2.17 -1.86 19.39
CA VAL A 78 2.97 -3.04 19.72
C VAL A 78 2.25 -3.95 20.72
N ALA A 79 1.68 -3.39 21.79
CA ALA A 79 0.95 -4.17 22.79
C ALA A 79 -0.34 -4.79 22.23
N TRP A 80 -1.08 -4.06 21.41
CA TRP A 80 -2.30 -4.53 20.73
C TRP A 80 -1.97 -5.66 19.75
N THR A 81 -0.88 -5.53 19.00
CA THR A 81 -0.37 -6.55 18.09
C THR A 81 -0.04 -7.85 18.84
N ARG A 82 0.66 -7.76 19.97
CA ARG A 82 0.94 -8.94 20.81
C ARG A 82 -0.33 -9.57 21.38
N TYR A 83 -1.28 -8.74 21.83
CA TYR A 83 -2.56 -9.19 22.37
C TYR A 83 -3.38 -9.96 21.32
N THR A 84 -3.50 -9.42 20.11
CA THR A 84 -4.25 -10.04 19.00
C THR A 84 -3.55 -11.28 18.46
N ALA A 85 -2.22 -11.25 18.36
CA ALA A 85 -1.42 -12.43 17.98
C ALA A 85 -1.59 -13.59 18.97
N ARG A 86 -1.68 -13.30 20.27
CA ARG A 86 -1.99 -14.30 21.31
C ARG A 86 -3.38 -14.88 21.14
N LEU A 87 -4.39 -14.04 20.87
CA LEU A 87 -5.76 -14.52 20.62
C LEU A 87 -5.87 -15.38 19.36
N ALA A 88 -5.04 -15.08 18.35
CA ALA A 88 -4.95 -15.85 17.12
C ALA A 88 -4.02 -17.09 17.22
N GLU A 89 -3.41 -17.33 18.39
CA GLU A 89 -2.47 -18.42 18.65
C GLU A 89 -1.32 -18.50 17.64
N LEU A 90 -0.76 -17.34 17.25
CA LEU A 90 0.33 -17.28 16.29
C LEU A 90 1.61 -17.94 16.82
N PRO A 91 2.40 -18.61 15.95
CA PRO A 91 3.71 -19.14 16.31
C PRO A 91 4.66 -18.04 16.79
N PRO A 92 5.59 -18.31 17.74
CA PRO A 92 6.48 -17.29 18.30
C PRO A 92 7.27 -16.48 17.27
N ALA A 93 7.73 -17.10 16.18
CA ALA A 93 8.42 -16.41 15.10
C ALA A 93 7.52 -15.39 14.39
N ALA A 94 6.27 -15.76 14.08
CA ALA A 94 5.31 -14.84 13.47
C ALA A 94 4.92 -13.69 14.40
N VAL A 95 4.90 -13.93 15.73
CA VAL A 95 4.71 -12.88 16.74
C VAL A 95 5.89 -11.91 16.71
N GLU A 96 7.12 -12.41 16.62
CA GLU A 96 8.33 -11.58 16.52
C GLU A 96 8.31 -10.71 15.26
N ASP A 97 8.03 -11.30 14.09
CA ASP A 97 7.97 -10.60 12.81
C ASP A 97 6.94 -9.46 12.82
N VAL A 98 5.68 -9.76 13.20
CA VAL A 98 4.62 -8.74 13.21
C VAL A 98 4.85 -7.67 14.29
N THR A 99 5.52 -8.02 15.39
CA THR A 99 5.88 -7.06 16.45
C THR A 99 7.03 -6.14 16.01
N ALA A 100 8.00 -6.65 15.26
CA ALA A 100 9.08 -5.86 14.71
C ALA A 100 8.52 -4.80 13.74
N ILE A 101 7.64 -5.21 12.83
CA ILE A 101 6.93 -4.31 11.90
C ILE A 101 6.09 -3.28 12.68
N ALA A 102 5.34 -3.72 13.70
CA ALA A 102 4.56 -2.80 14.55
C ALA A 102 5.44 -1.77 15.28
N THR A 103 6.69 -2.12 15.60
CA THR A 103 7.65 -1.21 16.25
C THR A 103 8.17 -0.19 15.23
N GLU A 104 8.66 -0.66 14.09
CA GLU A 104 9.17 0.19 13.01
C GLU A 104 8.10 1.16 12.51
N CYS A 105 6.90 0.67 12.18
CA CYS A 105 5.83 1.55 11.73
C CYS A 105 5.33 2.48 12.85
N GLY A 106 5.44 2.07 14.12
CA GLY A 106 5.09 2.91 15.27
C GLY A 106 6.04 4.09 15.47
N GLU A 107 7.32 3.94 15.09
CA GLU A 107 8.31 5.03 15.19
C GLU A 107 7.99 6.21 14.27
N HIS A 108 7.22 5.99 13.20
CA HIS A 108 6.85 6.99 12.20
C HIS A 108 5.49 7.67 12.50
N VAL A 109 4.83 7.34 13.62
CA VAL A 109 3.52 7.92 13.97
C VAL A 109 3.66 9.35 14.44
N GLY A 110 2.90 10.25 13.83
CA GLY A 110 2.97 11.68 14.13
C GLY A 110 4.18 12.36 13.50
N GLU A 111 4.97 11.64 12.70
CA GLU A 111 5.68 12.31 11.61
C GLU A 111 4.60 12.87 10.69
N GLU A 112 4.54 14.20 10.58
CA GLU A 112 3.75 14.84 9.55
C GLU A 112 4.24 14.26 8.23
N HIS A 113 3.47 13.33 7.64
CA HIS A 113 3.54 13.14 6.20
C HIS A 113 3.28 14.54 5.65
N GLU A 114 4.33 15.17 5.11
CA GLU A 114 4.24 16.53 4.59
C GLU A 114 3.06 16.52 3.61
N GLU A 115 1.92 17.06 4.05
CA GLU A 115 0.72 17.04 3.24
C GLU A 115 1.08 17.83 1.99
N LEU A 116 0.99 17.17 0.84
CA LEU A 116 1.23 17.83 -0.43
C LEU A 116 0.37 19.08 -0.43
N SER A 117 0.99 20.23 -0.69
CA SER A 117 0.25 21.46 -0.90
C SER A 117 -0.75 21.27 -2.03
N ASP A 118 -1.82 22.06 -2.05
CA ASP A 118 -2.82 22.03 -3.14
C ASP A 118 -2.14 22.13 -4.53
N ASP A 119 -1.05 22.91 -4.62
CA ASP A 119 -0.26 23.08 -5.84
C ASP A 119 0.52 21.81 -6.21
N GLU A 120 1.16 21.13 -5.25
CA GLU A 120 1.88 19.86 -5.47
C GLU A 120 0.93 18.72 -5.82
N LEU A 121 -0.23 18.66 -5.17
CA LEU A 121 -1.27 17.69 -5.49
C LEU A 121 -1.84 17.94 -6.89
N ALA A 122 -2.05 19.20 -7.27
CA ALA A 122 -2.49 19.55 -8.62
C ALA A 122 -1.47 19.16 -9.69
N GLU A 123 -0.17 19.40 -9.45
CA GLU A 123 0.89 18.98 -10.37
C GLU A 123 0.96 17.45 -10.52
N LEU A 124 0.81 16.74 -9.40
CA LEU A 124 0.81 15.28 -9.40
C LEU A 124 -0.42 14.71 -10.13
N LEU A 125 -1.59 15.33 -9.95
CA LEU A 125 -2.80 14.98 -10.70
C LEU A 125 -2.68 15.29 -12.20
N ASP A 126 -2.08 16.42 -12.59
CA ASP A 126 -1.86 16.76 -14.01
C ASP A 126 -0.98 15.71 -14.70
N ARG A 127 0.07 15.27 -14.00
CA ARG A 127 1.04 14.31 -14.53
C ARG A 127 0.50 12.87 -14.56
N TYR A 128 -0.21 12.45 -13.52
CA TYR A 128 -0.69 11.07 -13.40
C TYR A 128 -2.09 10.84 -13.91
N VAL A 129 -2.93 11.87 -13.95
CA VAL A 129 -4.32 11.78 -14.38
C VAL A 129 -4.68 12.99 -15.24
N PRO A 130 -3.97 13.22 -16.36
CA PRO A 130 -4.20 14.39 -17.22
C PRO A 130 -5.62 14.42 -17.78
N GLU A 131 -6.31 13.27 -17.82
CA GLU A 131 -7.70 13.21 -18.25
C GLU A 131 -8.68 13.90 -17.27
N LEU A 132 -8.23 14.22 -16.05
CA LEU A 132 -8.99 15.00 -15.07
C LEU A 132 -9.01 16.50 -15.37
N ASP A 133 -8.09 17.03 -16.18
CA ASP A 133 -8.08 18.45 -16.53
C ASP A 133 -9.36 18.79 -17.33
N GLY A 134 -10.37 19.28 -16.61
CA GLY A 134 -11.71 19.60 -17.13
C GLY A 134 -12.74 18.46 -17.17
N ALA A 135 -12.46 17.28 -16.62
CA ALA A 135 -13.44 16.20 -16.50
C ALA A 135 -14.17 16.21 -15.14
N ASP A 136 -15.50 16.02 -15.16
CA ASP A 136 -16.33 15.82 -13.96
C ASP A 136 -16.17 14.37 -13.43
N LEU A 137 -14.96 13.96 -13.05
CA LEU A 137 -14.77 12.71 -12.32
C LEU A 137 -15.00 12.93 -10.82
N ASP A 138 -15.56 11.92 -10.16
CA ASP A 138 -15.71 11.89 -8.71
C ASP A 138 -14.31 11.92 -8.06
N PRO A 139 -14.03 12.76 -7.05
CA PRO A 139 -12.77 12.74 -6.30
C PRO A 139 -12.34 11.34 -5.84
N ALA A 140 -13.29 10.45 -5.49
CA ALA A 140 -12.97 9.08 -5.14
C ALA A 140 -12.45 8.25 -6.32
N GLU A 141 -12.96 8.51 -7.53
CA GLU A 141 -12.50 7.88 -8.77
C GLU A 141 -11.11 8.39 -9.18
N ALA A 142 -10.88 9.70 -9.05
CA ALA A 142 -9.56 10.31 -9.25
C ALA A 142 -8.50 9.70 -8.32
N ALA A 143 -8.82 9.58 -7.02
CA ALA A 143 -7.93 8.98 -6.04
C ALA A 143 -7.61 7.50 -6.38
N ALA A 144 -8.61 6.73 -6.82
CA ALA A 144 -8.41 5.32 -7.19
C ALA A 144 -7.54 5.16 -8.46
N VAL A 145 -7.70 6.05 -9.45
CA VAL A 145 -6.83 6.06 -10.64
C VAL A 145 -5.41 6.45 -10.26
N LEU A 146 -5.26 7.47 -9.42
CA LEU A 146 -3.96 7.95 -8.97
C LEU A 146 -3.21 6.87 -8.19
N GLU A 147 -3.86 6.22 -7.22
CA GLU A 147 -3.31 5.12 -6.44
C GLU A 147 -2.75 4.02 -7.36
N ARG A 148 -3.54 3.60 -8.35
CA ARG A 148 -3.15 2.54 -9.31
C ARG A 148 -1.97 2.96 -10.18
N ARG A 149 -1.95 4.20 -10.67
CA ARG A 149 -0.90 4.70 -11.57
C ARG A 149 0.42 4.96 -10.83
N LEU A 150 0.37 5.50 -9.61
CA LEU A 150 1.54 5.59 -8.71
C LEU A 150 2.07 4.20 -8.34
N PHE A 151 1.18 3.22 -8.10
CA PHE A 151 1.62 1.84 -7.89
C PHE A 151 2.31 1.27 -9.14
N ALA A 152 1.87 1.60 -10.35
CA ALA A 152 2.52 1.13 -11.57
C ALA A 152 3.91 1.75 -11.74
N VAL A 153 4.00 3.08 -11.71
CA VAL A 153 5.23 3.85 -11.92
C VAL A 153 5.21 5.03 -10.94
N PRO A 154 5.94 4.98 -9.81
CA PRO A 154 5.86 6.02 -8.78
C PRO A 154 6.79 7.22 -9.03
N ALA A 155 7.88 7.01 -9.76
CA ALA A 155 8.89 8.03 -10.00
C ALA A 155 8.50 8.92 -11.19
N THR A 156 8.83 10.20 -11.10
CA THR A 156 8.73 11.17 -12.20
C THR A 156 10.10 11.74 -12.55
N VAL A 157 11.03 11.73 -11.60
CA VAL A 157 12.42 12.15 -11.78
C VAL A 157 13.34 10.98 -11.54
N VAL A 158 14.26 10.72 -12.47
CA VAL A 158 15.23 9.62 -12.41
C VAL A 158 16.60 10.05 -12.90
N GLU A 159 17.66 9.35 -12.47
CA GLU A 159 19.01 9.49 -13.03
C GLU A 159 19.25 8.38 -14.06
N LEU A 160 19.53 8.75 -15.31
CA LEU A 160 19.88 7.83 -16.40
C LEU A 160 21.15 8.32 -17.10
N ASP A 161 22.14 7.44 -17.25
CA ASP A 161 23.44 7.76 -17.83
C ASP A 161 24.16 8.98 -17.22
N GLY A 162 23.87 9.27 -15.94
CA GLY A 162 24.42 10.42 -15.21
C GLY A 162 23.71 11.74 -15.49
N GLU A 163 22.56 11.72 -16.16
CA GLU A 163 21.67 12.87 -16.37
C GLU A 163 20.39 12.69 -15.55
N GLU A 164 19.98 13.74 -14.84
CA GLU A 164 18.68 13.80 -14.17
C GLU A 164 17.60 14.16 -15.20
N LEU A 165 16.60 13.30 -15.33
CA LEU A 165 15.49 13.44 -16.26
C LEU A 165 14.18 13.57 -15.49
N ASP A 166 13.43 14.64 -15.76
CA ASP A 166 12.03 14.81 -15.36
C ASP A 166 11.14 14.31 -16.50
N LEU A 167 10.46 13.21 -16.27
CA LEU A 167 9.73 12.40 -17.24
C LEU A 167 8.24 12.40 -16.93
N ASP A 168 7.43 12.36 -17.98
CA ASP A 168 5.98 12.31 -17.88
C ASP A 168 5.49 10.84 -17.88
N PRO A 169 5.06 10.27 -16.75
CA PRO A 169 4.50 8.92 -16.69
C PRO A 169 3.21 8.76 -17.52
N SER A 170 2.56 9.83 -17.98
CA SER A 170 1.45 9.71 -18.93
C SER A 170 1.89 9.32 -20.34
N ASP A 171 3.13 9.64 -20.72
CA ASP A 171 3.74 9.24 -21.99
C ASP A 171 4.31 7.81 -21.87
N PRO A 172 3.93 6.87 -22.76
CA PRO A 172 4.44 5.50 -22.72
C PRO A 172 5.96 5.39 -22.93
N ASP A 173 6.58 6.28 -23.71
CA ASP A 173 8.02 6.25 -23.94
C ASP A 173 8.78 6.69 -22.69
N ASP A 174 8.29 7.75 -22.02
CA ASP A 174 8.84 8.24 -20.74
C ASP A 174 8.63 7.23 -19.61
N ARG A 175 7.46 6.56 -19.53
CA ARG A 175 7.28 5.43 -18.59
C ARG A 175 8.29 4.34 -18.80
N ARG A 176 8.63 3.99 -20.05
CA ARG A 176 9.65 2.97 -20.30
C ARG A 176 10.98 3.40 -19.68
N LEU A 177 11.38 4.67 -19.84
CA LEU A 177 12.61 5.19 -19.24
C LEU A 177 12.56 5.16 -17.70
N LEU A 178 11.43 5.52 -17.10
CA LEU A 178 11.21 5.41 -15.65
C LEU A 178 11.40 3.96 -15.16
N ILE A 179 10.88 2.98 -15.88
CA ILE A 179 11.03 1.55 -15.57
C ILE A 179 12.49 1.10 -15.78
N VAL A 180 13.15 1.53 -16.86
CA VAL A 180 14.57 1.23 -17.10
C VAL A 180 15.43 1.72 -15.93
N ALA A 181 15.19 2.95 -15.46
CA ALA A 181 15.91 3.53 -14.33
C ALA A 181 15.65 2.75 -13.04
N GLU A 182 14.40 2.35 -12.77
CA GLU A 182 14.03 1.54 -11.60
C GLU A 182 14.82 0.21 -11.55
N HIS A 183 15.08 -0.40 -12.71
CA HIS A 183 15.80 -1.67 -12.82
C HIS A 183 17.31 -1.54 -13.05
N GLY A 184 17.83 -0.32 -13.23
CA GLY A 184 19.24 -0.07 -13.54
C GLY A 184 19.69 -0.71 -14.86
N SER A 185 18.78 -0.87 -15.82
CA SER A 185 19.06 -1.43 -17.14
C SER A 185 19.58 -0.35 -18.09
N ASP A 186 20.24 -0.75 -19.18
CA ASP A 186 20.65 0.17 -20.24
C ASP A 186 19.42 0.53 -21.11
N PRO A 187 19.14 1.82 -21.36
CA PRO A 187 17.98 2.24 -22.15
C PRO A 187 17.99 1.71 -23.59
N ASP A 188 19.18 1.47 -24.15
CA ASP A 188 19.37 0.94 -25.51
C ASP A 188 19.26 -0.60 -25.57
N ASP A 189 19.26 -1.29 -24.42
CA ASP A 189 19.13 -2.74 -24.36
C ASP A 189 17.67 -3.21 -24.37
N SER A 190 17.44 -4.33 -25.07
CA SER A 190 16.17 -5.05 -25.03
C SER A 190 16.18 -6.04 -23.87
N ASP A 191 16.09 -5.51 -22.65
CA ASP A 191 15.97 -6.32 -21.44
C ASP A 191 14.55 -6.92 -21.33
N PRO A 192 14.40 -8.26 -21.42
CA PRO A 192 13.10 -8.91 -21.28
C PRO A 192 12.41 -8.61 -19.94
N HIS A 193 13.18 -8.34 -18.88
CA HIS A 193 12.65 -7.98 -17.58
C HIS A 193 11.93 -6.63 -17.62
N VAL A 194 12.60 -5.60 -18.18
CA VAL A 194 12.01 -4.27 -18.41
C VAL A 194 10.77 -4.37 -19.29
N THR A 195 10.81 -5.16 -20.38
CA THR A 195 9.64 -5.36 -21.25
C THR A 195 8.45 -5.96 -20.51
N LEU A 196 8.67 -6.89 -19.57
CA LEU A 196 7.58 -7.44 -18.77
C LEU A 196 7.00 -6.40 -17.81
N HIS A 197 7.84 -5.61 -17.16
CA HIS A 197 7.39 -4.49 -16.32
C HIS A 197 6.62 -3.44 -17.13
N GLU A 198 7.05 -3.15 -18.36
CA GLU A 198 6.34 -2.25 -19.27
C GLU A 198 4.93 -2.75 -19.59
N ILE A 199 4.78 -4.05 -19.87
CA ILE A 199 3.47 -4.67 -20.10
C ILE A 199 2.57 -4.55 -18.86
N VAL A 200 3.10 -4.85 -17.68
CA VAL A 200 2.31 -4.76 -16.42
C VAL A 200 1.95 -3.31 -16.10
N ALA A 201 2.91 -2.39 -16.25
CA ALA A 201 2.68 -0.97 -16.04
C ALA A 201 1.59 -0.46 -16.98
N GLU A 202 1.58 -0.88 -18.25
CA GLU A 202 0.54 -0.52 -19.21
C GLU A 202 -0.84 -1.10 -18.82
N GLN A 203 -0.90 -2.37 -18.39
CA GLN A 203 -2.16 -2.98 -17.91
C GLN A 203 -2.72 -2.22 -16.70
N LEU A 204 -1.86 -1.86 -15.75
CA LEU A 204 -2.23 -1.07 -14.58
C LEU A 204 -2.60 0.37 -14.96
N TRP A 205 -1.89 0.98 -15.91
CA TRP A 205 -2.16 2.36 -16.34
C TRP A 205 -3.56 2.51 -16.94
N ARG A 206 -3.94 1.55 -17.79
CA ARG A 206 -5.24 1.50 -18.49
C ARG A 206 -6.36 0.80 -17.72
N ASP A 207 -6.05 0.13 -16.63
CA ASP A 207 -6.97 -0.78 -15.93
C ASP A 207 -7.48 -1.92 -16.82
N GLU A 208 -6.63 -2.41 -17.73
CA GLU A 208 -6.99 -3.41 -18.73
C GLU A 208 -5.97 -4.57 -18.74
N PRO A 209 -6.31 -5.75 -18.17
CA PRO A 209 -7.56 -6.07 -17.50
C PRO A 209 -7.62 -5.49 -16.06
N PRO A 210 -8.82 -5.13 -15.54
CA PRO A 210 -8.96 -4.57 -14.19
C PRO A 210 -8.54 -5.56 -13.08
N GLN A 211 -8.53 -6.85 -13.42
CA GLN A 211 -8.06 -7.92 -12.54
C GLN A 211 -6.58 -7.76 -12.15
N ALA A 212 -5.76 -7.07 -12.96
CA ALA A 212 -4.36 -6.80 -12.62
C ALA A 212 -4.27 -5.94 -11.34
N TRP A 213 -5.01 -4.83 -11.29
CA TRP A 213 -5.05 -3.97 -10.12
C TRP A 213 -5.73 -4.65 -8.92
N GLN A 214 -6.83 -5.36 -9.17
CA GLN A 214 -7.51 -6.09 -8.10
C GLN A 214 -6.61 -7.17 -7.47
N ALA A 215 -5.78 -7.84 -8.27
CA ALA A 215 -4.80 -8.81 -7.79
C ALA A 215 -3.68 -8.12 -7.00
N ALA A 216 -3.15 -7.00 -7.49
CA ALA A 216 -2.15 -6.21 -6.78
C ALA A 216 -2.65 -5.80 -5.39
N ARG A 217 -3.88 -5.26 -5.30
CA ARG A 217 -4.49 -4.89 -4.01
C ARG A 217 -4.62 -6.06 -3.04
N ARG A 218 -5.05 -7.23 -3.52
CA ARG A 218 -5.14 -8.44 -2.68
C ARG A 218 -3.75 -8.86 -2.14
N LEU A 219 -2.71 -8.73 -2.95
CA LEU A 219 -1.34 -9.06 -2.54
C LEU A 219 -0.76 -8.02 -1.58
N LEU A 220 -1.03 -6.73 -1.79
CA LEU A 220 -0.72 -5.67 -0.83
C LEU A 220 -1.39 -5.92 0.53
N ASP A 221 -2.67 -6.32 0.52
CA ASP A 221 -3.39 -6.72 1.73
C ASP A 221 -2.80 -7.95 2.41
N ALA A 222 -2.16 -8.84 1.64
CA ALA A 222 -1.42 -9.99 2.15
C ALA A 222 0.00 -9.63 2.64
N GLY A 223 0.45 -8.38 2.45
CA GLY A 223 1.75 -7.88 2.89
C GLY A 223 2.89 -8.09 1.90
N ALA A 224 2.60 -8.39 0.62
CA ALA A 224 3.63 -8.42 -0.42
C ALA A 224 4.08 -6.99 -0.78
N ASP A 225 5.36 -6.82 -1.10
CA ASP A 225 5.89 -5.54 -1.56
C ASP A 225 5.59 -5.30 -3.05
N ARG A 226 5.67 -4.02 -3.47
CA ARG A 226 5.38 -3.61 -4.85
C ARG A 226 6.24 -4.36 -5.87
N ALA A 227 7.53 -4.55 -5.62
CA ALA A 227 8.42 -5.17 -6.60
C ALA A 227 8.06 -6.65 -6.80
N ASP A 228 7.83 -7.39 -5.72
CA ASP A 228 7.37 -8.78 -5.75
C ASP A 228 6.02 -8.91 -6.48
N ILE A 229 5.09 -7.99 -6.23
CA ILE A 229 3.79 -7.98 -6.92
C ILE A 229 3.98 -7.76 -8.42
N LEU A 230 4.77 -6.77 -8.82
CA LEU A 230 5.02 -6.48 -10.24
C LEU A 230 5.71 -7.66 -10.93
N HIS A 231 6.62 -8.36 -10.25
CA HIS A 231 7.23 -9.61 -10.75
C HIS A 231 6.17 -10.69 -11.00
N VAL A 232 5.31 -10.98 -10.02
CA VAL A 232 4.28 -12.01 -10.16
C VAL A 232 3.29 -11.67 -11.27
N LEU A 233 2.84 -10.42 -11.37
CA LEU A 233 1.97 -9.97 -12.45
C LEU A 233 2.67 -10.10 -13.82
N GLY A 234 3.97 -9.77 -13.88
CA GLY A 234 4.80 -9.90 -15.07
C GLY A 234 4.94 -11.35 -15.53
N GLU A 235 5.13 -12.29 -14.61
CA GLU A 235 5.17 -13.72 -14.92
C GLU A 235 3.85 -14.23 -15.51
N ILE A 236 2.71 -13.78 -14.96
CA ILE A 236 1.39 -14.14 -15.48
C ILE A 236 1.24 -13.57 -16.88
N ALA A 237 1.52 -12.27 -17.07
CA ALA A 237 1.48 -11.64 -18.39
C ALA A 237 2.35 -12.39 -19.41
N ALA A 238 3.59 -12.76 -19.04
CA ALA A 238 4.51 -13.51 -19.91
C ALA A 238 3.92 -14.83 -20.45
N ARG A 239 3.10 -15.54 -19.65
CA ARG A 239 2.44 -16.80 -20.06
C ARG A 239 1.37 -16.57 -21.13
N HIS A 240 0.79 -15.37 -21.17
CA HIS A 240 -0.32 -15.01 -22.04
C HIS A 240 0.06 -14.09 -23.20
N VAL A 241 1.28 -13.54 -23.20
CA VAL A 241 1.87 -12.85 -24.36
C VAL A 241 1.96 -13.85 -25.52
N ARG A 242 1.13 -13.66 -26.55
CA ARG A 242 1.20 -14.42 -27.79
C ARG A 242 1.94 -13.64 -28.89
N PRO A 243 2.57 -14.33 -29.86
CA PRO A 243 3.17 -13.67 -31.01
C PRO A 243 2.16 -12.84 -31.80
N ALA A 244 2.64 -11.75 -32.39
CA ALA A 244 1.83 -10.77 -33.12
C ALA A 244 0.87 -11.42 -34.13
N GLY A 245 -0.42 -11.11 -34.02
CA GLY A 245 -1.49 -11.60 -34.90
C GLY A 245 -2.38 -12.70 -34.31
N ALA A 246 -2.12 -13.16 -33.09
CA ALA A 246 -3.08 -13.95 -32.32
C ALA A 246 -3.95 -13.03 -31.45
N GLU A 247 -5.26 -13.29 -31.35
CA GLU A 247 -6.11 -12.61 -30.35
C GLU A 247 -5.50 -12.82 -28.97
N TYR A 248 -5.34 -11.73 -28.21
CA TYR A 248 -4.93 -11.77 -26.81
C TYR A 248 -5.86 -12.75 -26.08
N ALA A 249 -5.32 -13.68 -25.30
CA ALA A 249 -6.14 -14.65 -24.57
C ALA A 249 -6.74 -13.98 -23.32
N ASP A 250 -7.41 -12.86 -23.52
CA ASP A 250 -7.76 -11.84 -22.52
C ASP A 250 -8.53 -12.44 -21.35
N ALA A 251 -9.48 -13.34 -21.63
CA ALA A 251 -10.26 -14.03 -20.61
C ALA A 251 -9.44 -15.03 -19.76
N ALA A 252 -8.42 -15.67 -20.33
CA ALA A 252 -7.57 -16.62 -19.59
C ALA A 252 -6.56 -15.89 -18.69
N HIS A 253 -5.97 -14.81 -19.22
CA HIS A 253 -5.11 -13.89 -18.46
C HIS A 253 -5.88 -13.28 -17.29
N ALA A 254 -7.05 -12.68 -17.56
CA ALA A 254 -7.90 -12.09 -16.54
C ALA A 254 -8.34 -13.11 -15.47
N ALA A 255 -8.66 -14.35 -15.85
CA ALA A 255 -9.04 -15.39 -14.89
C ALA A 255 -7.89 -15.83 -13.97
N GLU A 256 -6.66 -15.87 -14.48
CA GLU A 256 -5.48 -16.20 -13.67
C GLU A 256 -5.14 -15.08 -12.70
N LEU A 257 -5.19 -13.83 -13.16
CA LEU A 257 -5.08 -12.64 -12.30
C LEU A 257 -6.17 -12.62 -11.21
N ASP A 258 -7.42 -12.94 -11.57
CA ASP A 258 -8.54 -12.96 -10.63
C ASP A 258 -8.33 -13.98 -9.50
N ALA A 259 -7.68 -15.12 -9.80
CA ALA A 259 -7.39 -16.15 -8.82
C ALA A 259 -6.22 -15.79 -7.87
N LEU A 260 -5.37 -14.83 -8.24
CA LEU A 260 -4.18 -14.46 -7.49
C LEU A 260 -4.56 -13.72 -6.20
N GLY A 261 -4.02 -14.16 -5.06
CA GLY A 261 -4.25 -13.54 -3.74
C GLY A 261 -5.63 -13.79 -3.12
N ARG A 262 -6.37 -14.81 -3.60
CA ARG A 262 -7.65 -15.25 -3.01
C ARG A 262 -7.48 -16.35 -1.97
#